data_AF-A0A965EZX4-F1
#
_entry.id   AF-A0A965EZX4-F1
#
_cell.length_a   1.000
_cell.length_b   1.000
_cell.length_c   1.000
_cell.angle_alpha   90.00
_cell.angle_beta   90.00
_cell.angle_gamma   90.00
#
_symmetry.space_group_name_H-M   'P 1'
#
loop_
_entity.id
_entity.type
_entity.pdbx_description
1 polymer ?
#
loop_
_entity_poly.entity_id
_entity_poly.type
_entity_poly.pdbx_seq_one_letter_code
_entity_poly.pdbx_strand_id
1 'polypeptide(L)' 'ADQVVVKGGGGTDMRRGIEGASTLTPRPDVVIVLTDGYTPWPSTPPHGMRVVIGLICHYWNAPETPSWARSVIIPD' A
#
# COMPACT_ATOMS: atom_id res chain seq x y z
N ALA A 1 34.50 6.63 11.06
CA ALA A 1 33.26 6.62 10.27
C ALA A 1 32.18 6.13 11.20
N ASP A 2 31.36 7.04 11.70
CA ASP A 2 30.32 6.70 12.67
C ASP A 2 29.20 5.94 11.96
N GLN A 3 28.95 4.70 12.38
CA GLN A 3 27.83 3.92 11.87
C GLN A 3 26.53 4.55 12.37
N VAL A 4 25.81 5.22 11.46
CA VAL A 4 24.42 5.58 11.68
C VAL A 4 23.62 4.28 11.66
N VAL A 5 23.06 3.89 12.81
CA VAL A 5 22.12 2.78 12.88
C VAL A 5 20.82 3.23 12.21
N VAL A 6 20.63 2.84 10.96
CA VAL A 6 19.38 3.05 10.24
C VAL A 6 18.32 2.20 10.94
N LYS A 7 17.34 2.83 11.60
CA LYS A 7 16.20 2.12 12.23
C LYS A 7 15.23 1.49 11.21
N GLY A 8 15.44 1.72 9.92
CA GLY A 8 14.59 1.26 8.81
C GLY A 8 15.36 0.46 7.76
N GLY A 9 14.63 -0.13 6.81
CA GLY A 9 15.20 -0.92 5.70
C GLY A 9 14.61 -2.33 5.51
N GLY A 10 13.67 -2.75 6.37
CA GLY A 10 13.03 -4.07 6.29
C GLY A 10 11.95 -4.22 5.20
N GLY A 11 11.78 -3.20 4.34
CA GLY A 11 10.66 -3.11 3.40
C GLY A 11 9.34 -2.74 4.07
N THR A 12 8.31 -2.56 3.23
CA THR A 12 6.95 -2.27 3.65
C THR A 12 6.06 -3.42 3.21
N ASP A 13 5.19 -3.92 4.10
CA ASP A 13 4.19 -4.96 3.76
C ASP A 13 2.78 -4.41 3.91
N MET A 14 2.18 -4.00 2.79
CA MET A 14 0.82 -3.46 2.76
C MET A 14 -0.25 -4.51 3.04
N ARG A 15 0.05 -5.82 3.02
CA ARG A 15 -0.87 -6.84 3.54
C ARG A 15 -1.21 -6.58 5.00
N ARG A 16 -0.19 -6.29 5.82
CA ARG A 16 -0.36 -6.03 7.26
C ARG A 16 -1.10 -4.72 7.53
N GLY A 17 -0.82 -3.69 6.74
CA GLY A 17 -1.51 -2.39 6.86
C GLY A 17 -3.00 -2.51 6.53
N ILE A 18 -3.34 -3.20 5.44
CA ILE A 18 -4.72 -3.42 5.00
C ILE A 18 -5.47 -4.34 5.98
N GLU A 19 -4.83 -5.40 6.47
CA GLU A 19 -5.40 -6.27 7.51
C GLU A 19 -5.67 -5.47 8.79
N GLY A 20 -4.71 -4.67 9.25
CA GLY A 20 -4.89 -3.78 10.40
C GLY A 20 -6.11 -2.88 10.24
N ALA A 21 -6.24 -2.20 9.09
CA ALA A 21 -7.40 -1.36 8.79
C ALA A 21 -8.73 -2.13 8.80
N SER A 22 -8.73 -3.39 8.32
CA SER A 22 -9.94 -4.23 8.28
C SER A 22 -10.47 -4.61 9.66
N THR A 23 -9.63 -4.54 10.69
CA THR A 23 -9.97 -4.87 12.09
C THR A 23 -10.41 -3.68 12.94
N LEU A 24 -10.32 -2.45 12.40
CA LEU A 24 -10.79 -1.25 13.09
C LEU A 24 -12.30 -1.31 13.33
N THR A 25 -12.74 -0.65 14.40
CA THR A 25 -14.17 -0.49 14.73
C THR A 25 -14.50 0.98 14.94
N PRO A 26 -15.32 1.60 14.08
CA PRO A 26 -15.98 1.00 12.92
C PRO A 26 -14.98 0.60 11.83
N ARG A 27 -15.32 -0.44 11.05
CA ARG A 27 -14.53 -0.84 9.88
C ARG A 27 -14.61 0.27 8.82
N PRO A 28 -13.48 0.74 8.26
CA PRO A 28 -13.51 1.70 7.17
C PRO A 28 -14.21 1.14 5.94
N ASP A 29 -15.02 1.96 5.26
CA ASP A 29 -15.56 1.60 3.95
C ASP A 29 -14.50 1.69 2.84
N VAL A 30 -13.51 2.57 3.01
CA VAL A 30 -12.42 2.83 2.06
C VAL A 30 -11.11 3.03 2.80
N VAL A 31 -10.05 2.40 2.31
CA VAL A 31 -8.66 2.67 2.67
C VAL A 31 -7.94 3.23 1.45
N ILE A 32 -7.21 4.33 1.64
CA ILE A 32 -6.33 4.91 0.63
C ILE A 32 -4.90 4.60 1.02
N VAL A 33 -4.18 3.87 0.17
CA VAL A 33 -2.76 3.55 0.35
C VAL A 33 -1.95 4.47 -0.54
N LEU A 34 -1.02 5.23 0.06
CA LEU A 34 -0.05 6.05 -0.67
C LEU A 34 1.32 5.38 -0.60
N THR A 35 1.85 4.94 -1.75
CA THR A 35 3.07 4.15 -1.83
C THR A 35 3.69 4.27 -3.22
N ASP A 36 4.99 4.00 -3.32
CA ASP A 36 5.68 3.76 -4.60
C ASP A 36 5.29 2.42 -5.27
N GLY A 37 4.56 1.55 -4.56
CA GLY A 37 4.02 0.29 -5.05
C GLY A 37 4.91 -0.92 -4.81
N TYR A 38 6.14 -0.74 -4.29
CA TYR A 38 7.10 -1.81 -4.05
C TYR A 38 6.85 -2.49 -2.70
N THR A 39 5.70 -3.16 -2.61
CA THR A 39 5.24 -3.82 -1.39
C THR A 39 4.43 -5.07 -1.74
N PRO A 40 4.50 -6.15 -0.95
CA PRO A 40 3.56 -7.25 -1.07
C PRO A 40 2.12 -6.77 -0.90
N TRP A 41 1.25 -7.21 -1.80
CA TRP A 41 -0.18 -6.93 -1.76
C TRP A 41 -0.99 -8.17 -1.37
N PRO A 42 -2.20 -8.01 -0.80
CA PRO A 42 -3.13 -9.12 -0.62
C PRO A 42 -3.49 -9.77 -1.97
N SER A 43 -3.58 -11.10 -2.00
CA SER A 43 -4.00 -11.85 -3.20
C SER A 43 -5.48 -11.68 -3.52
N THR A 44 -6.31 -11.36 -2.52
CA THR A 44 -7.75 -11.15 -2.63
C THR A 44 -8.15 -9.82 -1.96
N PRO A 45 -9.27 -9.21 -2.38
CA PRO A 45 -9.74 -7.97 -1.76
C PRO A 45 -10.17 -8.19 -0.31
N PRO A 46 -9.98 -7.20 0.58
CA PRO A 46 -10.49 -7.27 1.95
C PRO A 46 -12.02 -7.24 1.97
N HIS A 47 -12.63 -8.07 2.82
CA HIS A 47 -14.09 -8.21 2.86
C HIS A 47 -14.78 -6.94 3.38
N GLY A 48 -15.67 -6.38 2.56
CA GLY A 48 -16.51 -5.24 2.94
C GLY A 48 -15.76 -3.90 3.08
N MET A 49 -14.57 -3.78 2.48
CA MET A 49 -13.75 -2.56 2.47
C MET A 49 -13.12 -2.39 1.09
N ARG A 50 -13.16 -1.18 0.54
CA ARG A 50 -12.50 -0.86 -0.75
C ARG A 50 -11.08 -0.38 -0.50
N VAL A 51 -10.16 -0.70 -1.40
CA VAL A 51 -8.79 -0.16 -1.38
C VAL A 51 -8.57 0.68 -2.64
N VAL A 52 -8.09 1.90 -2.43
CA VAL A 52 -7.59 2.79 -3.47
C VAL A 52 -6.09 2.92 -3.28
N ILE A 53 -5.33 2.66 -4.33
CA ILE A 53 -3.87 2.80 -4.33
C ILE A 53 -3.53 4.09 -5.06
N GLY A 54 -3.08 5.08 -4.31
CA GLY A 54 -2.37 6.25 -4.84
C GLY A 54 -0.92 5.89 -5.06
N LEU A 55 -0.58 5.55 -6.30
CA LEU A 55 0.73 5.08 -6.69
C LEU A 55 1.63 6.28 -7.01
N ILE A 56 2.57 6.58 -6.13
CA ILE A 56 3.49 7.72 -6.25
C ILE A 56 4.69 7.28 -7.08
N CYS A 57 4.63 7.51 -8.38
CA CYS A 57 5.65 7.09 -9.33
C CYS A 57 5.55 7.84 -10.65
N HIS A 58 6.62 7.78 -11.44
CA HIS A 58 6.56 8.15 -12.85
C HIS A 58 5.61 7.24 -13.64
N TYR A 59 4.84 7.83 -14.58
CA TYR A 59 3.89 7.10 -15.42
C TYR A 59 4.50 5.92 -16.20
N TRP A 60 5.76 6.04 -16.62
CA TRP A 60 6.44 5.04 -17.45
C TRP A 60 7.02 3.86 -16.66
N ASN A 61 6.99 3.90 -15.32
CA ASN A 61 7.54 2.86 -14.44
C ASN A 61 6.61 2.53 -13.28
N ALA A 62 5.29 2.60 -13.50
CA ALA A 62 4.31 2.26 -12.48
C ALA A 62 4.39 0.75 -12.15
N PRO A 63 4.67 0.36 -10.89
CA PRO A 63 4.60 -1.05 -10.50
C PRO A 63 3.21 -1.63 -10.66
N GLU A 64 3.14 -2.95 -10.87
CA GLU A 64 1.87 -3.65 -10.92
C GLU A 64 1.16 -3.57 -9.57
N THR A 65 -0.15 -3.37 -9.63
CA THR A 65 -1.03 -3.33 -8.46
C THR A 65 -2.14 -4.36 -8.64
N PRO A 66 -2.73 -4.86 -7.55
CA PRO A 66 -3.76 -5.89 -7.66
C PRO A 66 -4.98 -5.40 -8.46
N SER A 67 -5.47 -6.23 -9.37
CA SER A 67 -6.63 -5.92 -10.22
C SER A 67 -7.93 -5.66 -9.45
N TRP A 68 -8.01 -6.12 -8.21
CA TRP A 68 -9.16 -5.90 -7.32
C TRP A 68 -9.15 -4.50 -6.67
N ALA A 69 -8.03 -3.79 -6.67
CA ALA A 69 -7.90 -2.45 -6.12
C ALA A 69 -8.05 -1.39 -7.21
N ARG A 70 -8.56 -0.20 -6.85
CA ARG A 70 -8.53 0.94 -7.77
C ARG A 70 -7.18 1.64 -7.65
N SER A 71 -6.40 1.63 -8.72
CA SER A 71 -5.12 2.33 -8.76
C SER A 71 -5.23 3.68 -9.48
N VAL A 72 -4.56 4.68 -8.92
CA VAL A 72 -4.44 6.04 -9.46
C VAL A 72 -2.95 6.41 -9.41
N ILE A 73 -2.37 6.71 -10.56
CA ILE A 73 -0.99 7.20 -10.63
C ILE A 73 -0.99 8.65 -10.16
N ILE A 74 -0.15 8.94 -9.17
CA ILE A 74 0.16 10.25 -8.64
C ILE A 74 1.60 10.53 -9.07
N PRO A 75 1.84 11.31 -10.15
CA PRO A 75 3.19 11.66 -10.54
C PRO A 75 3.87 12.47 -9.44
N ASP A 76 5.15 12.17 -9.21
CA ASP A 76 6.06 12.84 -8.28
C ASP A 76 6.63 14.16 -8.86
#